data_AF-A0A1B3JK79-F1
#
_entry.id   AF-A0A1B3JK79-F1
#
_cell.length_a   1.000
_cell.length_b   1.000
_cell.length_c   1.000
_cell.angle_alpha   90.00
_cell.angle_beta   90.00
_cell.angle_gamma   90.00
#
_symmetry.space_group_name_H-M   'P 1'
#
loop_
_entity.id
_entity.type
_entity.pdbx_description
1 polymer ?
#
loop_
_entity_poly.entity_id
_entity_poly.type
_entity_poly.pdbx_seq_one_letter_code
_entity_poly.pdbx_strand_id
1 'polypeptide(L)' 'MTKTKLLMPTKVRNVSARQYLNEAKRNSVNNNIESVRFIPPTIGSSGYGKFQITYKTPVLVAR' A
#
# COMPACT_ATOMS: atom_id res chain seq x y z
N MET A 1 28.16 -1.45 11.22
CA MET A 1 27.79 -0.37 10.27
C MET A 1 26.28 -0.37 10.08
N THR A 2 25.58 0.67 10.50
CA THR A 2 24.13 0.82 10.35
C THR A 2 23.82 1.25 8.91
N LYS A 3 23.09 0.42 8.15
CA LYS A 3 22.62 0.81 6.81
C LYS A 3 21.57 1.91 6.96
N THR A 4 21.82 3.08 6.38
CA THR A 4 20.83 4.17 6.28
C THR A 4 19.68 3.72 5.39
N LYS A 5 18.46 3.70 5.94
CA LYS A 5 17.25 3.33 5.22
C LYS A 5 16.65 4.55 4.54
N LEU A 6 16.79 4.63 3.22
CA LEU A 6 16.18 5.68 2.41
C LEU A 6 14.68 5.42 2.28
N LEU A 7 13.86 6.41 2.62
CA LEU A 7 12.42 6.39 2.48
C LEU A 7 11.99 7.42 1.45
N MET A 8 10.97 7.11 0.65
CA MET A 8 10.42 8.02 -0.34
C MET A 8 8.93 8.29 -0.05
N PRO A 9 8.48 9.54 -0.15
CA PRO A 9 7.07 9.88 0.01
C PRO A 9 6.25 9.24 -1.11
N THR A 10 5.14 8.60 -0.75
CA THR A 10 4.26 7.89 -1.69
C THR A 10 2.80 8.25 -1.43
N LYS A 11 2.14 8.78 -2.46
CA LYS A 11 0.70 9.11 -2.44
C LYS A 11 -0.19 7.92 -2.83
N VAL A 12 0.27 7.11 -3.79
CA VAL A 12 -0.46 5.94 -4.31
C VAL A 12 0.45 4.72 -4.31
N ARG A 13 -0.02 3.57 -3.82
CA ARG A 13 0.72 2.31 -3.87
C ARG A 13 -0.18 1.11 -4.13
N ASN A 14 0.31 0.18 -4.94
CA ASN A 14 -0.30 -1.15 -5.11
C ASN A 14 0.26 -2.13 -4.08
N VAL A 15 -0.61 -2.87 -3.42
CA VAL A 15 -0.23 -3.83 -2.36
C VAL A 15 -0.95 -5.17 -2.53
N SER A 16 -0.40 -6.22 -1.92
CA SER A 16 -1.09 -7.51 -1.82
C SER A 16 -2.24 -7.46 -0.82
N ALA A 17 -3.12 -8.48 -0.83
CA ALA A 17 -4.21 -8.59 0.14
C ALA A 17 -3.73 -8.57 1.60
N ARG A 18 -2.65 -9.30 1.91
CA ARG A 18 -2.08 -9.34 3.27
C ARG A 18 -1.53 -7.98 3.70
N GLN A 19 -0.89 -7.26 2.79
CA GLN A 19 -0.41 -5.90 3.05
C GLN A 19 -1.59 -4.94 3.25
N TYR A 20 -2.63 -5.04 2.43
CA TYR A 20 -3.84 -4.23 2.58
C TYR A 20 -4.49 -4.42 3.95
N LEU A 21 -4.61 -5.66 4.44
CA LEU A 21 -5.14 -5.92 5.79
C LEU A 21 -4.33 -5.20 6.89
N ASN A 22 -3.02 -5.13 6.74
CA ASN A 22 -2.17 -4.39 7.68
C ASN A 22 -2.36 -2.88 7.56
N GLU A 23 -2.49 -2.35 6.35
CA GLU A 23 -2.76 -0.92 6.11
C GLU A 23 -4.15 -0.53 6.64
N ALA A 24 -5.16 -1.37 6.45
CA ALA A 24 -6.51 -1.16 6.97
C ALA A 24 -6.54 -1.11 8.51
N LYS A 25 -5.80 -2.01 9.18
CA LYS A 25 -5.61 -1.97 10.64
C LYS A 25 -4.89 -0.71 11.13
N ARG A 26 -3.93 -0.19 10.36
CA ARG A 26 -3.26 1.08 10.71
C ARG A 26 -4.21 2.27 10.47
N ASN A 27 -5.01 2.18 9.42
CA ASN A 27 -5.97 3.21 9.07
C ASN A 27 -7.08 3.42 10.10
N SER A 28 -7.48 2.37 10.83
CA SER A 28 -8.44 2.54 11.92
C SER A 28 -7.93 3.44 13.04
N VAL A 29 -6.61 3.63 13.16
CA VAL A 29 -5.99 4.52 14.15
C VAL A 29 -5.62 5.86 13.52
N ASN A 30 -4.98 5.86 12.35
CA ASN A 30 -4.42 7.08 11.76
C ASN A 30 -5.33 7.80 10.75
N ASN A 31 -6.40 7.15 10.28
CA ASN A 31 -7.36 7.67 9.30
C ASN A 31 -6.72 8.39 8.09
N ASN A 32 -5.63 7.83 7.55
CA ASN A 32 -4.86 8.44 6.45
C ASN A 32 -5.13 7.81 5.06
N ILE A 33 -6.00 6.81 4.93
CA ILE A 33 -6.42 6.28 3.63
C ILE A 33 -7.53 7.18 3.09
N GLU A 34 -7.34 7.67 1.86
CA GLU A 34 -8.32 8.46 1.11
C GLU A 34 -9.25 7.53 0.32
N SER A 35 -8.69 6.56 -0.41
CA SER A 35 -9.49 5.59 -1.16
C SER A 35 -8.74 4.27 -1.36
N VAL A 36 -9.50 3.21 -1.63
CA VAL A 36 -9.00 1.87 -1.95
C VAL A 36 -9.71 1.36 -3.19
N ARG A 37 -8.95 0.86 -4.15
CA ARG A 37 -9.46 0.21 -5.37
C ARG A 37 -8.89 -1.20 -5.47
N PHE A 38 -9.74 -2.21 -5.62
CA PHE A 38 -9.29 -3.54 -5.99
C PHE A 38 -8.98 -3.58 -7.49
N ILE A 39 -7.80 -4.08 -7.84
CA ILE A 39 -7.36 -4.31 -9.21
C ILE A 39 -7.33 -5.83 -9.40
N PRO A 40 -8.29 -6.41 -10.16
CA PRO A 40 -8.33 -7.84 -10.39
C PRO A 40 -7.06 -8.29 -11.14
N PRO A 41 -6.63 -9.55 -10.96
CA PRO A 41 -5.56 -10.11 -11.77
C PRO A 41 -6.00 -10.19 -13.24
N THR A 42 -5.06 -10.09 -14.16
CA THR A 42 -5.35 -10.35 -15.57
C THR A 42 -5.47 -11.85 -15.79
N ILE A 43 -6.35 -12.26 -16.71
CA ILE A 43 -6.48 -13.68 -17.08
C ILE A 43 -5.11 -14.20 -17.54
N GLY A 44 -4.70 -15.35 -17.00
CA GLY A 44 -3.38 -15.96 -17.27
C GLY A 44 -2.22 -15.41 -16.43
N SER A 45 -2.44 -14.39 -15.59
CA SER A 45 -1.43 -13.94 -14.61
C SER A 45 -1.48 -14.75 -13.32
N SER A 46 -0.32 -14.87 -12.66
CA SER A 46 -0.24 -15.49 -11.34
C SER A 46 -0.72 -14.53 -10.23
N GLY A 47 -1.39 -15.09 -9.22
CA GLY A 47 -1.84 -14.37 -8.03
C GLY A 47 -3.32 -13.96 -8.05
N TYR A 48 -3.74 -13.21 -7.01
CA TYR A 48 -5.14 -12.90 -6.72
C TYR A 48 -5.51 -11.42 -6.94
N GLY A 49 -4.73 -10.71 -7.74
CA GLY A 49 -4.88 -9.25 -7.92
C GLY A 49 -4.19 -8.44 -6.83
N LYS A 50 -4.48 -7.14 -6.80
CA LYS A 50 -3.82 -6.16 -5.93
C LYS A 50 -4.82 -5.12 -5.42
N PHE A 51 -4.47 -4.44 -4.35
CA PHE A 51 -5.21 -3.29 -3.85
C PHE A 51 -4.39 -2.03 -4.11
N GLN A 52 -4.97 -1.07 -4.81
CA GLN A 52 -4.42 0.27 -4.96
C GLN A 52 -4.95 1.14 -3.83
N ILE A 53 -4.04 1.65 -3.00
CA ILE A 53 -4.36 2.55 -1.91
C ILE A 53 -3.91 3.96 -2.30
N THR A 54 -4.81 4.93 -2.13
CA THR A 54 -4.50 6.35 -2.19
C THR A 54 -4.55 6.90 -0.77
N TYR A 55 -3.49 7.58 -0.33
CA TYR A 55 -3.42 8.17 1.01
C TYR A 55 -3.81 9.65 0.97
N LYS A 56 -4.42 10.20 2.04
CA LYS A 56 -4.72 11.64 2.13
C LYS A 56 -3.43 12.46 2.08
N THR A 57 -2.45 12.06 2.90
CA THR A 57 -1.10 12.63 2.92
C THR A 57 -0.06 11.57 2.52
N PRO A 58 0.93 11.89 1.67
CA PRO A 58 1.97 10.94 1.28
C PRO A 58 2.69 10.33 2.48
N VAL A 59 2.95 9.01 2.42
CA VAL A 59 3.66 8.27 3.48
C VAL A 59 5.07 7.91 3.05
N LEU A 60 6.03 8.00 3.97
CA LEU A 60 7.40 7.58 3.73
C LEU A 60 7.49 6.04 3.71
N VAL A 61 7.95 5.48 2.59
CA VAL A 61 8.09 4.03 2.41
C VAL A 61 9.46 3.67 1.89
N ALA A 62 9.96 2.51 2.34
CA ALA A 62 11.18 1.93 1.82
C ALA A 62 10.93 1.35 0.43
N ARG A 63 11.89 1.53 -0.47
CA ARG A 63 11.93 0.81 -1.75
C ARG A 63 12.56 -0.56 -1.58
#